data_AF-A0A6A7A3A6-F1
#
_entry.id   AF-A0A6A7A3A6-F1
#
_cell.length_a   1.000
_cell.length_b   1.000
_cell.length_c   1.000
_cell.angle_alpha   90.00
_cell.angle_beta   90.00
_cell.angle_gamma   90.00
#
_symmetry.space_group_name_H-M   'P 1'
#
loop_
_entity.id
_entity.type
_entity.pdbx_description
1 polymer ?
#
loop_
_entity_poly.entity_id
_entity_poly.type
_entity_poly.pdbx_seq_one_letter_code
_entity_poly.pdbx_strand_id
1 'polypeptide(L)'
;MAPSAQQHIDHESYSSWRQHSELEKMVDLPAELENELNKLDTQFWVSGSELKKIVERFREELEEGLTKNDQNIPMNLAWTGLPSGSEKGEILTLDLGGTNLRVCKVILHGDREGAKEKSELDQEQYKLPKDLKTGDADGLWTFISDKLEDLVKSRNLGKDYSKEKPMPLGFTFNYARR
;
A
#
# COMPACT_ATOMS: atom_id res chain seq x y z
N MET A 1 -28.44 -27.69 3.00
CA MET A 1 -28.98 -26.81 1.95
C MET A 1 -29.65 -25.65 2.65
N ALA A 2 -29.00 -24.49 2.68
CA ALA A 2 -29.54 -23.27 3.27
C ALA A 2 -30.29 -22.47 2.19
N PRO A 3 -31.33 -21.68 2.53
CA PRO A 3 -32.10 -20.96 1.53
C PRO A 3 -31.32 -19.75 1.01
N SER A 4 -31.38 -19.59 -0.32
CA SER A 4 -30.94 -18.41 -1.07
C SER A 4 -31.68 -17.16 -0.59
N ALA A 5 -30.95 -16.19 -0.04
CA ALA A 5 -31.48 -14.85 0.19
C ALA A 5 -31.50 -14.10 -1.15
N GLN A 6 -32.65 -14.10 -1.83
CA GLN A 6 -32.92 -13.12 -2.89
C GLN A 6 -33.00 -11.74 -2.24
N GLN A 7 -31.95 -10.93 -2.37
CA GLN A 7 -32.05 -9.50 -2.12
C GLN A 7 -32.82 -8.89 -3.30
N HIS A 8 -34.06 -8.48 -3.02
CA HIS A 8 -34.80 -7.56 -3.87
C HIS A 8 -33.98 -6.26 -3.98
N ILE A 9 -33.50 -5.96 -5.18
CA ILE A 9 -32.87 -4.68 -5.48
C ILE A 9 -34.01 -3.75 -5.89
N ASP A 10 -34.49 -2.95 -4.94
CA ASP A 10 -35.44 -1.89 -5.22
C ASP A 10 -34.79 -0.84 -6.13
N HIS A 11 -35.50 -0.49 -7.20
CA HIS A 11 -35.05 0.38 -8.28
C HIS A 11 -35.28 1.89 -7.99
N GLU A 12 -35.53 2.27 -6.74
CA GLU A 12 -35.86 3.65 -6.38
C GLU A 12 -34.67 4.41 -5.78
N SER A 13 -34.34 5.52 -6.45
CA SER A 13 -33.55 6.66 -5.97
C SER A 13 -32.13 6.37 -5.46
N TYR A 14 -31.19 6.13 -6.39
CA TYR A 14 -29.76 6.36 -6.16
C TYR A 14 -29.42 7.87 -6.15
N SER A 15 -30.14 8.65 -5.36
CA SER A 15 -29.71 10.01 -4.99
C SER A 15 -28.61 9.89 -3.94
N SER A 16 -27.52 10.62 -4.14
CA SER A 16 -26.32 10.71 -3.31
C SER A 16 -26.59 11.01 -1.83
N TRP A 17 -27.05 10.02 -1.06
CA TRP A 17 -27.46 10.21 0.33
C TRP A 17 -26.32 10.69 1.25
N ARG A 18 -25.05 10.54 0.81
CA ARG A 18 -23.88 11.02 1.57
C ARG A 18 -23.39 12.42 1.20
N GLN A 19 -23.63 12.95 -0.01
CA GLN A 19 -23.18 14.31 -0.37
C GLN A 19 -24.29 15.35 -0.21
N HIS A 20 -25.56 15.00 -0.45
CA HIS A 20 -26.65 15.96 -0.30
C HIS A 20 -26.87 16.38 1.17
N SER A 21 -26.61 15.52 2.16
CA SER A 21 -26.81 15.88 3.58
C SER A 21 -25.83 16.93 4.13
N GLU A 22 -24.70 17.16 3.47
CA GLU A 22 -23.75 18.24 3.81
C GLU A 22 -24.07 19.52 3.02
N LEU A 23 -24.57 19.39 1.79
CA LEU A 23 -25.04 20.52 0.96
C LEU A 23 -26.34 21.12 1.49
N GLU A 24 -27.26 20.32 2.04
CA GLU A 24 -28.49 20.79 2.71
C GLU A 24 -28.21 21.68 3.94
N LYS A 25 -27.01 21.57 4.54
CA LYS A 25 -26.57 22.44 5.64
C LYS A 25 -26.03 23.80 5.15
N MET A 26 -25.79 23.96 3.85
CA MET A 26 -25.36 25.22 3.23
C MET A 26 -26.59 26.08 2.89
N VAL A 27 -27.23 26.62 3.92
CA VAL A 27 -28.40 27.51 3.75
C VAL A 27 -27.91 28.88 3.25
N ASP A 28 -28.54 29.36 2.17
CA ASP A 28 -28.37 30.65 1.48
C ASP A 28 -27.13 30.84 0.58
N LEU A 29 -26.87 29.90 -0.33
CA LEU A 29 -25.95 30.15 -1.45
C LEU A 29 -26.61 31.03 -2.53
N PRO A 30 -25.89 32.05 -3.07
CA PRO A 30 -26.31 32.74 -4.29
C PRO A 30 -26.56 31.76 -5.44
N ALA A 31 -27.59 32.02 -6.25
CA ALA A 31 -28.00 31.15 -7.35
C ALA A 31 -26.87 30.83 -8.35
N GLU A 32 -25.91 31.73 -8.52
CA GLU A 32 -24.73 31.49 -9.35
C GLU A 32 -23.84 30.38 -8.76
N LEU A 33 -23.61 30.39 -7.44
CA LEU A 33 -22.81 29.37 -6.75
C LEU A 33 -23.54 28.03 -6.67
N GLU A 34 -24.86 28.04 -6.48
CA GLU A 34 -25.68 26.83 -6.53
C GLU A 34 -25.61 26.16 -7.91
N ASN A 35 -25.69 26.94 -8.99
CA ASN A 35 -25.54 26.44 -10.34
C ASN A 35 -24.15 25.84 -10.60
N GLU A 36 -23.08 26.49 -10.13
CA GLU A 36 -21.73 25.92 -10.26
C GLU A 36 -21.53 24.66 -9.42
N LEU A 37 -22.10 24.59 -8.21
CA LEU A 37 -22.07 23.37 -7.39
C LEU A 37 -22.80 22.21 -8.06
N ASN A 38 -23.98 22.45 -8.61
CA ASN A 38 -24.74 21.42 -9.34
C ASN A 38 -23.98 20.91 -10.58
N LYS A 39 -23.25 21.79 -11.28
CA LYS A 39 -22.36 21.39 -12.38
C LYS A 39 -21.21 20.51 -11.89
N LEU A 40 -20.60 20.84 -10.76
CA LEU A 40 -19.52 20.03 -10.18
C LEU A 40 -20.05 18.69 -9.69
N ASP A 41 -21.18 18.68 -8.99
CA ASP A 41 -21.82 17.45 -8.53
C ASP A 41 -22.11 16.52 -9.71
N THR A 42 -22.67 17.04 -10.80
CA THR A 42 -22.90 16.26 -12.02
C THR A 42 -21.60 15.74 -12.66
N GLN A 43 -20.53 16.54 -12.67
CA GLN A 43 -19.25 16.15 -13.28
C GLN A 43 -18.48 15.09 -12.48
N PHE A 44 -18.58 15.14 -11.14
CA PHE A 44 -17.88 14.21 -10.24
C PHE A 44 -18.77 13.06 -9.75
N TRP A 45 -20.07 13.09 -10.03
CA TRP A 45 -20.99 12.01 -9.72
C TRP A 45 -20.77 10.83 -10.68
N VAL A 46 -20.45 9.68 -10.09
CA VAL A 46 -20.34 8.41 -10.82
C VAL A 46 -21.45 7.49 -10.32
N SER A 47 -22.38 7.16 -11.20
CA SER A 47 -23.50 6.28 -10.86
C SER A 47 -23.02 4.84 -10.63
N GLY A 48 -23.84 4.05 -9.92
CA GLY A 48 -23.53 2.63 -9.71
C GLY A 48 -23.43 1.82 -11.02
N SER A 49 -24.15 2.19 -12.08
CA SER A 49 -24.04 1.54 -13.38
C SER A 49 -22.74 1.92 -14.10
N GLU A 50 -22.30 3.17 -14.01
CA GLU A 50 -20.99 3.60 -14.53
C GLU A 50 -19.84 2.93 -13.77
N LEU A 51 -19.92 2.83 -12.44
CA LEU A 51 -18.92 2.09 -11.65
C LEU A 51 -18.80 0.63 -12.10
N LYS A 52 -19.91 -0.05 -12.39
CA LYS A 52 -19.88 -1.43 -12.92
C LYS A 52 -19.17 -1.51 -14.27
N LYS A 53 -19.38 -0.53 -15.17
CA LYS A 53 -18.67 -0.46 -16.46
C LYS A 53 -17.18 -0.24 -16.26
N ILE A 54 -16.80 0.64 -15.32
CA ILE A 54 -15.38 0.88 -14.98
C ILE A 54 -14.73 -0.40 -14.45
N VAL A 55 -15.40 -1.13 -13.55
CA VAL A 55 -14.89 -2.40 -13.01
C VAL A 55 -14.72 -3.44 -14.11
N GLU A 56 -15.68 -3.55 -15.02
CA GLU A 56 -15.59 -4.48 -16.14
C GLU A 56 -14.40 -4.15 -17.04
N ARG A 57 -14.25 -2.89 -17.44
CA ARG A 57 -13.09 -2.45 -18.22
C ARG A 57 -11.77 -2.67 -17.46
N PHE A 58 -11.75 -2.42 -16.16
CA PHE A 58 -10.56 -2.66 -15.35
C PHE A 58 -10.18 -4.15 -15.35
N ARG A 59 -11.17 -5.05 -15.30
CA ARG A 59 -10.93 -6.50 -15.41
C ARG A 59 -10.30 -6.87 -16.75
N GLU A 60 -10.82 -6.34 -17.85
CA GLU A 60 -10.25 -6.56 -19.20
C GLU A 60 -8.77 -6.15 -19.24
N GLU A 61 -8.43 -4.96 -18.70
CA GLU A 61 -7.03 -4.47 -18.68
C GLU A 61 -6.11 -5.36 -17.81
N LEU A 62 -6.64 -5.95 -16.72
CA LEU A 62 -5.89 -6.92 -15.89
C LEU A 62 -5.62 -8.21 -16.66
N GLU A 63 -6.61 -8.73 -17.40
CA GLU A 63 -6.47 -9.93 -18.23
C GLU A 63 -5.48 -9.71 -19.38
N GLU A 64 -5.53 -8.54 -20.02
CA GLU A 64 -4.55 -8.14 -21.02
C GLU A 64 -3.13 -8.05 -20.43
N GLY A 65 -2.99 -7.43 -19.25
CA GLY A 65 -1.72 -7.33 -18.53
C GLY A 65 -1.09 -8.68 -18.18
N LEU A 66 -1.89 -9.71 -17.93
CA LEU A 66 -1.40 -11.06 -17.66
C LEU A 66 -1.01 -11.84 -18.92
N THR A 67 -1.53 -11.46 -20.09
CA THR A 67 -1.37 -12.21 -21.34
C THR A 67 -0.34 -11.61 -22.29
N LYS A 68 -0.11 -10.30 -22.22
CA LYS A 68 0.79 -9.55 -23.11
C LYS A 68 1.77 -8.72 -22.29
N ASN A 69 2.97 -8.51 -22.81
CA ASN A 69 3.92 -7.55 -22.26
C ASN A 69 3.55 -6.11 -22.67
N ASP A 70 4.13 -5.12 -21.99
CA ASP A 70 4.00 -3.69 -22.32
C ASP A 70 2.55 -3.17 -22.35
N GLN A 71 1.66 -3.75 -21.53
CA GLN A 71 0.30 -3.26 -21.36
C GLN A 71 0.24 -2.11 -20.36
N ASN A 72 -0.87 -1.36 -20.40
CA ASN A 72 -1.11 -0.23 -19.51
C ASN A 72 -1.09 -0.65 -18.02
N ILE A 73 -1.62 -1.85 -17.71
CA ILE A 73 -1.45 -2.50 -16.41
C ILE A 73 -0.47 -3.68 -16.58
N PRO A 74 0.78 -3.57 -16.10
CA PRO A 74 1.84 -4.54 -16.44
C PRO A 74 1.75 -5.89 -15.69
N MET A 75 0.87 -6.03 -14.69
CA MET A 75 0.64 -7.27 -13.93
C MET A 75 1.92 -8.04 -13.51
N ASN A 76 2.92 -7.30 -13.04
CA ASN A 76 4.24 -7.84 -12.70
C ASN A 76 4.19 -9.01 -11.71
N LEU A 77 4.94 -10.07 -12.01
CA LEU A 77 5.10 -11.22 -11.11
C LEU A 77 5.89 -10.81 -9.86
N ALA A 78 5.30 -11.03 -8.69
CA ALA A 78 5.93 -10.72 -7.40
C ALA A 78 6.90 -11.81 -6.92
N TRP A 79 6.88 -13.01 -7.52
CA TRP A 79 7.70 -14.17 -7.10
C TRP A 79 7.52 -14.59 -5.63
N THR A 80 6.34 -14.34 -5.06
CA THR A 80 6.03 -14.64 -3.66
C THR A 80 4.86 -15.61 -3.52
N GLY A 81 4.93 -16.50 -2.52
CA GLY A 81 3.79 -17.27 -2.03
C GLY A 81 3.08 -16.56 -0.85
N LEU A 82 1.96 -17.13 -0.42
CA LEU A 82 1.32 -16.72 0.83
C LEU A 82 2.08 -17.30 2.03
N PRO A 83 2.21 -16.55 3.15
CA PRO A 83 2.86 -17.07 4.35
C PRO A 83 2.07 -18.22 4.95
N SER A 84 2.76 -19.23 5.47
CA SER A 84 2.16 -20.36 6.18
C SER A 84 1.79 -20.02 7.63
N GLY A 85 2.39 -18.98 8.20
CA GLY A 85 2.27 -18.61 9.61
C GLY A 85 3.21 -19.40 10.54
N SER A 86 3.95 -20.38 10.01
CA SER A 86 4.92 -21.20 10.73
C SER A 86 6.36 -20.71 10.58
N GLU A 87 6.57 -19.61 9.86
CA GLU A 87 7.87 -18.98 9.64
C GLU A 87 8.50 -18.55 10.97
N LYS A 88 9.80 -18.78 11.08
CA LYS A 88 10.58 -18.46 12.27
C LYS A 88 11.89 -17.81 11.89
N GLY A 89 12.40 -17.01 12.80
CA GLY A 89 13.71 -16.39 12.66
C GLY A 89 13.62 -14.87 12.72
N GLU A 90 14.73 -14.24 12.42
CA GLU A 90 14.88 -12.81 12.52
C GLU A 90 15.33 -12.26 11.17
N ILE A 91 14.66 -11.19 10.73
CA ILE A 91 14.81 -10.60 9.41
C ILE A 91 14.88 -9.08 9.58
N LEU A 92 15.78 -8.44 8.83
CA LEU A 92 15.77 -6.99 8.69
C LEU A 92 14.90 -6.62 7.49
N THR A 93 14.06 -5.60 7.62
CA THR A 93 13.32 -5.04 6.50
C THR A 93 13.70 -3.59 6.28
N LEU A 94 13.83 -3.23 5.02
CA LEU A 94 14.08 -1.88 4.55
C LEU A 94 12.85 -1.45 3.73
N ASP A 95 12.30 -0.28 4.03
CA ASP A 95 11.17 0.29 3.31
C ASP A 95 11.51 1.71 2.90
N LEU A 96 11.80 1.89 1.62
CA LEU A 96 12.14 3.17 1.04
C LEU A 96 10.88 3.79 0.44
N GLY A 97 10.25 4.69 1.21
CA GLY A 97 9.18 5.55 0.72
C GLY A 97 9.71 6.81 0.05
N GLY A 98 8.80 7.65 -0.45
CA GLY A 98 9.17 8.92 -1.09
C GLY A 98 9.65 10.02 -0.14
N THR A 99 9.47 9.87 1.18
CA THR A 99 9.82 10.89 2.19
C THR A 99 10.65 10.34 3.34
N ASN A 100 10.47 9.06 3.67
CA ASN A 100 11.14 8.44 4.80
C ASN A 100 11.69 7.08 4.38
N LEU A 101 12.83 6.74 4.96
CA LEU A 101 13.36 5.39 5.04
C LEU A 101 12.88 4.79 6.36
N ARG A 102 12.31 3.59 6.32
CA ARG A 102 12.03 2.81 7.52
C ARG A 102 12.90 1.56 7.50
N VAL A 103 13.51 1.27 8.64
CA VAL A 103 14.27 0.03 8.87
C VAL A 103 13.59 -0.69 10.01
N CYS A 104 13.26 -1.97 9.84
CA CYS A 104 12.68 -2.77 10.91
C CYS A 104 13.49 -4.03 11.15
N LYS A 105 13.61 -4.41 12.42
CA LYS A 105 13.98 -5.75 12.85
C LYS A 105 12.69 -6.51 13.17
N VAL A 106 12.45 -7.58 12.43
CA VAL A 106 11.27 -8.44 12.56
C VAL A 106 11.72 -9.78 13.14
N ILE A 107 11.12 -10.19 14.25
CA ILE A 107 11.31 -11.53 14.82
C ILE A 107 10.01 -12.30 14.60
N LEU A 108 10.07 -13.42 13.89
CA LEU A 108 8.95 -14.31 13.62
C LEU A 108 9.01 -15.48 14.61
N HIS A 109 7.94 -15.69 15.37
CA HIS A 109 7.84 -16.75 16.37
C HIS A 109 7.24 -18.04 15.82
N GLY A 110 6.60 -17.97 14.64
CA GLY A 110 5.81 -19.06 14.05
C GLY A 110 4.68 -19.51 14.98
N ASP A 111 4.26 -20.77 14.87
CA ASP A 111 3.21 -21.36 15.72
C ASP A 111 3.74 -21.78 17.12
N ARG A 112 4.61 -20.99 17.73
CA ARG A 112 5.15 -21.29 19.05
C ARG A 112 4.05 -21.21 20.10
N GLU A 113 3.74 -22.35 20.71
CA GLU A 113 2.76 -22.47 21.79
C GLU A 113 3.19 -21.58 22.98
N GLY A 114 2.30 -20.66 23.39
CA GLY A 114 2.55 -19.70 24.46
C GLY A 114 3.15 -18.34 24.04
N ALA A 115 3.45 -18.12 22.76
CA ALA A 115 3.77 -16.79 22.27
C ALA A 115 2.51 -15.90 22.26
N LYS A 116 2.57 -14.72 22.88
CA LYS A 116 1.44 -13.77 22.90
C LYS A 116 1.16 -13.16 21.52
N GLU A 117 2.21 -12.99 20.71
CA GLU A 117 2.15 -12.44 19.36
C GLU A 117 2.94 -13.34 18.39
N LYS A 118 2.52 -13.38 17.12
CA LYS A 118 3.19 -14.18 16.07
C LYS A 118 4.52 -13.57 15.62
N SER A 119 4.73 -12.28 15.87
CA SER A 119 5.95 -11.56 15.52
C SER A 119 6.22 -10.40 16.46
N GLU A 120 7.48 -10.01 16.62
CA GLU A 120 7.89 -8.75 17.23
C GLU A 120 8.47 -7.82 16.16
N LEU A 121 8.20 -6.52 16.31
CA LEU A 121 8.64 -5.48 15.39
C LEU A 121 9.33 -4.35 16.16
N ASP A 122 10.62 -4.15 15.87
CA ASP A 122 11.37 -2.96 16.29
C ASP A 122 11.68 -2.15 15.03
N GLN A 123 11.29 -0.88 15.00
CA GLN A 123 11.39 -0.04 13.80
C GLN A 123 12.04 1.32 14.10
N GLU A 124 12.85 1.77 13.14
CA GLU A 124 13.38 3.14 13.09
C GLU A 124 12.98 3.80 11.78
N GLN A 125 12.75 5.11 11.85
CA GLN A 125 12.35 5.91 10.71
C GLN A 125 13.31 7.09 10.54
N TYR A 126 13.85 7.24 9.34
CA TYR A 126 14.76 8.32 8.97
C TYR A 126 14.12 9.16 7.87
N LYS A 127 14.08 10.47 8.09
CA LYS A 127 13.63 11.41 7.06
C LYS A 127 14.68 11.48 5.96
N LEU A 128 14.26 11.33 4.71
CA LEU A 128 15.15 11.47 3.56
C LEU A 128 15.52 12.96 3.37
N PRO A 129 16.82 13.29 3.30
CA PRO A 129 17.27 14.59 2.85
C PRO A 129 16.66 14.94 1.49
N LYS A 130 16.31 16.22 1.29
CA LYS A 130 15.68 16.67 0.04
C LYS A 130 16.58 16.45 -1.16
N ASP A 131 17.88 16.68 -0.98
CA ASP A 131 18.86 16.62 -2.05
C ASP A 131 19.04 15.19 -2.59
N LEU A 132 18.77 14.16 -1.77
CA LEU A 132 18.80 12.76 -2.23
C LEU A 132 17.67 12.42 -3.21
N LYS A 133 16.58 13.19 -3.22
CA LYS A 133 15.46 12.94 -4.16
C LYS A 133 15.81 13.34 -5.61
N THR A 134 16.78 14.23 -5.75
CA THR A 134 17.26 14.76 -7.04
C THR A 134 18.75 14.50 -7.25
N GLY A 135 19.38 13.75 -6.32
CA GLY A 135 20.78 13.42 -6.34
C GLY A 135 21.08 12.18 -7.20
N ASP A 136 22.30 11.70 -7.12
CA ASP A 136 22.72 10.48 -7.79
C ASP A 136 22.36 9.22 -6.99
N ALA A 137 22.49 8.08 -7.65
CA ALA A 137 22.25 6.78 -7.03
C ALA A 137 23.24 6.52 -5.89
N ASP A 138 24.51 6.90 -6.05
CA ASP A 138 25.56 6.65 -5.06
C ASP A 138 25.24 7.36 -3.73
N GLY A 139 24.83 8.63 -3.76
CA GLY A 139 24.43 9.35 -2.57
C GLY A 139 23.23 8.72 -1.84
N LEU A 140 22.24 8.21 -2.59
CA LEU A 140 21.11 7.50 -2.00
C LEU A 140 21.57 6.20 -1.31
N TRP A 141 22.39 5.41 -1.97
CA TRP A 141 22.85 4.12 -1.44
C TRP A 141 23.81 4.30 -0.26
N THR A 142 24.69 5.32 -0.28
CA THR A 142 25.52 5.69 0.86
C THR A 142 24.67 6.08 2.08
N PHE A 143 23.65 6.90 1.89
CA PHE A 143 22.74 7.26 2.98
C PHE A 143 22.06 6.01 3.58
N ILE A 144 21.58 5.09 2.74
CA ILE A 144 20.95 3.85 3.20
C ILE A 144 21.96 2.97 3.94
N SER A 145 23.19 2.81 3.43
CA SER A 145 24.22 1.99 4.07
C SER A 145 24.62 2.54 5.44
N ASP A 146 24.75 3.87 5.56
CA ASP A 146 25.09 4.51 6.84
C ASP A 146 24.01 4.25 7.90
N LYS A 147 22.73 4.32 7.51
CA LYS A 147 21.60 4.02 8.43
C LYS A 147 21.49 2.55 8.79
N LEU A 148 21.80 1.65 7.87
CA LEU A 148 21.90 0.23 8.18
C LEU A 148 23.05 -0.06 9.16
N GLU A 149 24.21 0.59 8.98
CA GLU A 149 25.35 0.42 9.88
C GLU A 149 25.06 0.93 11.30
N ASP A 150 24.45 2.11 11.41
CA ASP A 150 24.00 2.69 12.69
C ASP A 150 23.07 1.71 13.46
N LEU A 151 22.14 1.09 12.75
CA LEU A 151 21.19 0.14 13.34
C LEU A 151 21.84 -1.19 13.75
N VAL A 152 22.71 -1.75 12.90
CA VAL A 152 23.46 -2.98 13.21
C VAL A 152 24.29 -2.80 14.48
N LYS A 153 24.94 -1.64 14.62
CA LYS A 153 25.71 -1.29 15.82
C LYS A 153 24.81 -1.07 17.03
N SER A 154 23.74 -0.27 16.91
CA SER A 154 22.87 0.08 18.04
C SER A 154 22.13 -1.14 18.61
N ARG A 155 21.74 -2.09 17.77
CA ARG A 155 21.04 -3.33 18.16
C ARG A 155 21.99 -4.51 18.39
N ASN A 156 23.29 -4.28 18.32
CA ASN A 156 24.34 -5.28 18.59
C ASN A 156 24.21 -6.55 17.72
N LEU A 157 23.68 -6.40 16.50
CA LEU A 157 23.40 -7.52 15.59
C LEU A 157 24.68 -8.20 15.11
N GLY A 158 25.82 -7.52 15.17
CA GLY A 158 27.14 -8.08 14.86
C GLY A 158 27.60 -9.20 15.80
N LYS A 159 26.87 -9.50 16.88
CA LYS A 159 27.12 -10.69 17.71
C LYS A 159 26.53 -11.97 17.11
N ASP A 160 25.35 -11.85 16.51
CA ASP A 160 24.56 -12.99 16.04
C ASP A 160 24.74 -13.25 14.53
N TYR A 161 25.23 -12.23 13.81
CA TYR A 161 25.48 -12.26 12.37
C TYR A 161 26.92 -11.83 12.05
N SER A 162 27.50 -12.49 11.05
CA SER A 162 28.84 -12.22 10.55
C SER A 162 28.85 -12.29 9.02
N LYS A 163 30.02 -12.14 8.39
CA LYS A 163 30.15 -12.35 6.94
C LYS A 163 29.84 -13.78 6.53
N GLU A 164 30.15 -14.73 7.40
CA GLU A 164 29.92 -16.17 7.21
C GLU A 164 28.47 -16.57 7.53
N LYS A 165 27.76 -15.76 8.34
CA LYS A 165 26.35 -15.92 8.67
C LYS A 165 25.62 -14.58 8.49
N PRO A 166 25.31 -14.19 7.24
CA PRO A 166 24.70 -12.90 6.95
C PRO A 166 23.26 -12.83 7.49
N MET A 167 22.86 -11.63 7.90
CA MET A 167 21.48 -11.36 8.31
C MET A 167 20.57 -11.31 7.07
N PRO A 168 19.43 -12.00 7.06
CA PRO A 168 18.44 -11.85 5.99
C PRO A 168 17.90 -10.41 5.94
N LEU A 169 17.86 -9.82 4.75
CA LEU A 169 17.34 -8.47 4.52
C LEU A 169 16.27 -8.49 3.41
N GLY A 170 15.05 -8.09 3.75
CA GLY A 170 13.97 -7.83 2.81
C GLY A 170 13.92 -6.35 2.44
N PHE A 171 13.90 -6.02 1.15
CA PHE A 171 13.85 -4.63 0.71
C PHE A 171 12.56 -4.33 -0.06
N THR A 172 11.69 -3.56 0.56
CA THR A 172 10.50 -2.96 -0.05
C THR A 172 10.91 -1.68 -0.78
N PHE A 173 10.96 -1.76 -2.12
CA PHE A 173 11.31 -0.66 -3.00
C PHE A 173 10.08 -0.23 -3.80
N ASN A 174 9.37 0.78 -3.28
CA ASN A 174 8.06 1.22 -3.77
C ASN A 174 8.13 2.16 -4.99
N TYR A 175 9.01 1.84 -5.94
CA TYR A 175 9.12 2.56 -7.21
C TYR A 175 8.88 1.59 -8.34
N ALA A 176 8.14 2.05 -9.36
CA ALA A 176 7.89 1.26 -10.55
C ALA A 176 9.23 0.83 -11.16
N ARG A 177 9.45 -0.48 -11.20
CA ARG A 177 10.53 -1.07 -11.98
C ARG A 177 9.97 -1.25 -13.39
N ARG A 178 10.48 -0.46 -14.33
CA ARG A 178 10.31 -0.75 -15.76
C ARG A 178 11.33 -1.77 -16.18
#